data_AF-A6G235-F1
#
_entry.id   AF-A6G235-F1
#
_cell.length_a   1.000
_cell.length_b   1.000
_cell.length_c   1.000
_cell.angle_alpha   90.00
_cell.angle_beta   90.00
_cell.angle_gamma   90.00
#
_symmetry.space_group_name_H-M   'P 1'
#
loop_
_entity.id
_entity.type
_entity.pdbx_description
1 polymer ?
#
loop_
_entity_poly.entity_id
_entity_poly.type
_entity_poly.pdbx_seq_one_letter_code
_entity_poly.pdbx_strand_id
1 'polypeptide(L)'
;MFIKGSFFAARRDHLIREFGDFAWLRLENQLRAESSLFRGPIQSSTLVPFDDYVRFQEAWLERFYAGDEREYWKMGATLGRWALERGPYRHLLASSGESGSYGPAAERRRLTRILGRLWRVYSDAGELDVGGADGTFEVEILDVPRWHRSIEYTAMGFAQTAIETATGRKVQVLRLRGAAEGHVGCRYRFELGELLLDDGAVELREHADSDAVTRPARILPR
;
A
#
# COMPACT_ATOMS: atom_id res chain seq x y z
N MET A 1 1.69 19.56 3.22
CA MET A 1 0.95 18.32 2.96
C MET A 1 0.60 17.69 4.29
N PHE A 2 -0.64 17.25 4.39
CA PHE A 2 -1.18 16.51 5.50
C PHE A 2 -1.67 15.14 5.00
N ILE A 3 -1.53 14.14 5.86
CA ILE A 3 -2.13 12.83 5.66
C ILE A 3 -3.40 12.78 6.51
N LYS A 4 -4.50 12.28 5.94
CA LYS A 4 -5.77 12.17 6.65
C LYS A 4 -5.73 11.01 7.63
N GLY A 5 -6.30 11.20 8.82
CA GLY A 5 -6.31 10.20 9.89
C GLY A 5 -7.03 8.90 9.55
N SER A 6 -7.81 8.86 8.47
CA SER A 6 -8.36 7.63 7.87
C SER A 6 -7.27 6.59 7.60
N PHE A 7 -6.09 7.05 7.17
CA PHE A 7 -4.92 6.21 6.95
C PHE A 7 -4.38 5.60 8.25
N PHE A 8 -4.34 6.41 9.32
CA PHE A 8 -3.89 5.97 10.63
C PHE A 8 -4.86 4.94 11.23
N ALA A 9 -6.17 5.21 11.15
CA ALA A 9 -7.21 4.31 11.64
C ALA A 9 -7.14 2.93 10.96
N ALA A 10 -7.04 2.90 9.61
CA ALA A 10 -6.94 1.65 8.87
C ALA A 10 -5.70 0.81 9.27
N ARG A 11 -4.55 1.48 9.47
CA ARG A 11 -3.32 0.81 9.92
C ARG A 11 -3.41 0.33 11.36
N ARG A 12 -3.91 1.16 12.27
CA ARG A 12 -4.12 0.78 13.67
C ARG A 12 -4.95 -0.50 13.75
N ASP A 13 -6.09 -0.51 13.07
CA ASP A 13 -7.01 -1.64 13.12
C ASP A 13 -6.37 -2.93 12.54
N HIS A 14 -5.51 -2.80 11.54
CA HIS A 14 -4.72 -3.92 11.01
C HIS A 14 -3.63 -4.38 12.00
N LEU A 15 -2.83 -3.47 12.55
CA LEU A 15 -1.76 -3.79 13.50
C LEU A 15 -2.31 -4.41 14.81
N ILE A 16 -3.46 -3.92 15.30
CA ILE A 16 -4.15 -4.54 16.45
C ILE A 16 -4.60 -5.96 16.11
N ARG A 17 -5.15 -6.18 14.92
CA ARG A 17 -5.57 -7.53 14.50
C ARG A 17 -4.40 -8.51 14.40
N GLU A 18 -3.24 -8.03 13.94
CA GLU A 18 -2.07 -8.88 13.71
C GLU A 18 -1.23 -9.11 14.97
N PHE A 19 -0.99 -8.07 15.77
CA PHE A 19 -0.08 -8.11 16.91
C PHE A 19 -0.77 -7.95 18.29
N GLY A 20 -2.07 -7.65 18.31
CA GLY A 20 -2.87 -7.50 19.52
C GLY A 20 -2.77 -6.11 20.18
N ASP A 21 -3.76 -5.81 21.03
CA ASP A 21 -3.90 -4.51 21.70
C ASP A 21 -2.68 -4.13 22.56
N PHE A 22 -2.08 -5.08 23.28
CA PHE A 22 -0.90 -4.78 24.11
C PHE A 22 0.30 -4.33 23.28
N ALA A 23 0.47 -4.87 22.08
CA ALA A 23 1.55 -4.49 21.19
C ALA A 23 1.30 -3.08 20.62
N TRP A 24 0.05 -2.80 20.24
CA TRP A 24 -0.41 -1.47 19.84
C TRP A 24 -0.22 -0.42 20.94
N LEU A 25 -0.67 -0.67 22.18
CA LEU A 25 -0.55 0.27 23.29
C LEU A 25 0.90 0.69 23.57
N ARG A 26 1.86 -0.21 23.36
CA ARG A 26 3.28 0.12 23.50
C ARG A 26 3.77 1.05 22.39
N LEU A 27 3.36 0.82 21.14
CA LEU A 27 3.65 1.73 20.04
C LEU A 27 3.00 3.10 20.28
N GLU A 28 1.74 3.12 20.69
CA GLU A 28 1.01 4.36 20.96
C GLU A 28 1.67 5.19 22.07
N ASN A 29 2.11 4.55 23.16
CA ASN A 29 2.83 5.25 24.23
C ASN A 29 4.16 5.86 23.77
N GLN A 30 4.90 5.17 22.89
CA GLN A 30 6.10 5.72 22.25
C GLN A 30 5.76 6.97 21.45
N LEU A 31 4.77 6.89 20.56
CA LEU A 31 4.34 8.01 19.71
C LEU A 31 3.87 9.22 20.54
N ARG A 32 3.16 8.98 21.66
CA ARG A 32 2.69 10.03 22.59
C ARG A 32 3.81 10.80 23.27
N ALA A 33 4.96 10.15 23.50
CA ALA A 33 6.14 10.78 24.06
C ALA A 33 6.83 11.69 23.04
N GLU A 34 6.81 11.30 21.76
CA GLU A 34 7.52 11.99 20.67
C GLU A 34 6.72 13.14 20.05
N SER A 35 5.38 13.08 20.06
CA SER A 35 4.54 14.12 19.47
C SER A 35 3.23 14.34 20.22
N SER A 36 2.83 15.61 20.35
CA SER A 36 1.57 15.99 20.97
C SER A 36 0.34 15.54 20.19
N LEU A 37 0.48 15.28 18.87
CA LEU A 37 -0.62 14.82 18.02
C LEU A 37 -1.23 13.52 18.55
N PHE A 38 -0.39 12.57 18.97
CA PHE A 38 -0.83 11.25 19.41
C PHE A 38 -1.38 11.22 20.84
N ARG A 39 -1.33 12.35 21.57
CA ARG A 39 -1.85 12.42 22.94
C ARG A 39 -3.37 12.34 23.01
N GLY A 40 -4.05 12.68 21.92
CA GLY A 40 -5.50 12.57 21.76
C GLY A 40 -5.88 11.58 20.64
N PRO A 41 -7.18 11.27 20.50
CA PRO A 41 -7.66 10.36 19.48
C PRO A 41 -7.48 10.95 18.07
N ILE A 42 -6.92 10.17 17.15
CA ILE A 42 -6.85 10.51 15.73
C ILE A 42 -8.12 10.01 15.05
N GLN A 43 -8.94 10.94 14.56
CA GLN A 43 -10.17 10.66 13.83
C GLN A 43 -9.89 10.56 12.33
N SER A 44 -10.82 9.99 11.56
CA SER A 44 -10.66 9.85 10.10
C SER A 44 -10.44 11.19 9.37
N SER A 45 -11.00 12.28 9.89
CA SER A 45 -10.88 13.64 9.37
C SER A 45 -9.67 14.42 9.90
N THR A 46 -8.94 13.89 10.88
CA THR A 46 -7.76 14.56 11.45
C THR A 46 -6.71 14.77 10.37
N LEU A 47 -6.20 16.00 10.25
CA LEU A 47 -5.06 16.30 9.38
C LEU A 47 -3.77 16.04 10.16
N VAL A 48 -3.08 14.97 9.79
CA VAL A 48 -1.80 14.55 10.39
C VAL A 48 -0.67 15.27 9.65
N PRO A 49 0.14 16.11 10.33
CA PRO A 49 1.32 16.71 9.73
C PRO A 49 2.25 15.62 9.16
N PHE A 50 2.86 15.90 8.02
CA PHE A 50 3.68 14.90 7.33
C PHE A 50 4.82 14.34 8.20
N ASP A 51 5.44 15.16 9.05
CA ASP A 51 6.51 14.68 9.96
C ASP A 51 5.98 13.68 10.98
N ASP A 52 4.78 13.90 11.54
CA ASP A 52 4.15 12.96 12.45
C ASP A 52 3.71 11.68 11.72
N TYR A 53 3.29 11.80 10.46
CA TYR A 53 3.06 10.65 9.60
C TYR A 53 4.32 9.81 9.42
N VAL A 54 5.46 10.42 9.09
CA VAL A 54 6.74 9.71 8.90
C VAL A 54 7.15 9.00 10.19
N ARG A 55 7.11 9.70 11.33
CA ARG A 55 7.38 9.10 12.65
C ARG A 55 6.50 7.89 12.92
N PHE A 56 5.19 8.02 12.66
CA PHE A 56 4.29 6.89 12.80
C PHE A 56 4.69 5.72 11.90
N GLN A 57 5.02 5.98 10.63
CA GLN A 57 5.41 4.94 9.69
C GLN A 57 6.66 4.19 10.13
N GLU A 58 7.72 4.91 10.49
CA GLU A 58 8.98 4.32 10.93
C GLU A 58 8.81 3.56 12.25
N ALA A 59 8.04 4.10 13.20
CA ALA A 59 7.88 3.48 14.51
C ALA A 59 7.16 2.12 14.46
N TRP A 60 6.09 1.97 13.66
CA TRP A 60 5.43 0.67 13.54
C TRP A 60 6.28 -0.31 12.74
N LEU A 61 6.96 0.17 11.68
CA LEU A 61 7.81 -0.67 10.85
C LEU A 61 8.96 -1.27 11.65
N GLU A 62 9.66 -0.44 12.42
CA GLU A 62 10.76 -0.86 13.28
C GLU A 62 10.25 -1.86 14.33
N ARG A 63 9.15 -1.53 15.00
CA ARG A 63 8.65 -2.32 16.13
C ARG A 63 8.15 -3.71 15.73
N PHE A 64 7.43 -3.80 14.62
CA PHE A 64 6.70 -5.02 14.26
C PHE A 64 7.40 -5.82 13.16
N TYR A 65 8.25 -5.15 12.38
CA TYR A 65 8.86 -5.74 11.18
C TYR A 65 10.36 -5.45 11.06
N ALA A 66 11.02 -5.02 12.14
CA ALA A 66 12.46 -4.77 12.19
C ALA A 66 12.96 -3.85 11.06
N GLY A 67 12.13 -2.88 10.65
CA GLY A 67 12.48 -1.91 9.64
C GLY A 67 12.40 -2.42 8.19
N ASP A 68 11.84 -3.61 7.93
CA ASP A 68 11.71 -4.12 6.55
C ASP A 68 10.69 -3.31 5.74
N GLU A 69 11.20 -2.37 4.93
CA GLU A 69 10.39 -1.49 4.09
C GLU A 69 9.47 -2.21 3.10
N ARG A 70 9.72 -3.49 2.78
CA ARG A 70 8.83 -4.31 1.95
C ARG A 70 7.43 -4.43 2.57
N GLU A 71 7.32 -4.29 3.88
CA GLU A 71 6.06 -4.34 4.60
C GLU A 71 5.16 -3.14 4.31
N TYR A 72 5.69 -2.00 3.86
CA TYR A 72 4.85 -0.91 3.37
C TYR A 72 4.00 -1.31 2.17
N TRP A 73 4.58 -2.14 1.28
CA TRP A 73 3.89 -2.66 0.11
C TRP A 73 2.83 -3.69 0.50
N LYS A 74 3.21 -4.67 1.32
CA LYS A 74 2.29 -5.72 1.82
C LYS A 74 1.12 -5.12 2.62
N MET A 75 1.39 -4.08 3.42
CA MET A 75 0.37 -3.30 4.10
C MET A 75 -0.61 -2.66 3.11
N GLY A 76 -0.10 -2.02 2.05
CA GLY A 76 -0.91 -1.45 0.97
C GLY A 76 -1.81 -2.49 0.31
N ALA A 77 -1.25 -3.64 -0.04
CA ALA A 77 -1.98 -4.75 -0.65
C ALA A 77 -3.06 -5.32 0.28
N THR A 78 -2.72 -5.55 1.56
CA THR A 78 -3.65 -6.07 2.57
C THR A 78 -4.82 -5.12 2.80
N LEU A 79 -4.54 -3.82 2.97
CA LEU A 79 -5.57 -2.80 3.13
C LEU A 79 -6.42 -2.66 1.87
N GLY A 80 -5.81 -2.74 0.68
CA GLY A 80 -6.50 -2.76 -0.61
C GLY A 80 -7.48 -3.91 -0.72
N ARG A 81 -7.03 -5.12 -0.40
CA ARG A 81 -7.85 -6.33 -0.43
C ARG A 81 -9.05 -6.19 0.49
N TRP A 82 -8.82 -5.82 1.75
CA TRP A 82 -9.90 -5.60 2.71
C TRP A 82 -10.89 -4.53 2.21
N ALA A 83 -10.39 -3.40 1.74
CA ALA A 83 -11.16 -2.26 1.28
C ALA A 83 -12.08 -2.61 0.09
N LEU A 84 -11.57 -3.42 -0.84
CA LEU A 84 -12.20 -3.80 -2.10
C LEU A 84 -13.08 -5.05 -2.01
N GLU A 85 -12.82 -5.97 -1.09
CA GLU A 85 -13.63 -7.18 -0.93
C GLU A 85 -14.72 -7.02 0.13
N ARG A 86 -14.36 -6.42 1.28
CA ARG A 86 -15.21 -6.41 2.48
C ARG A 86 -15.55 -4.99 2.95
N GLY A 87 -14.74 -4.02 2.56
CA GLY A 87 -14.76 -2.67 3.06
C GLY A 87 -15.65 -1.72 2.25
N PRO A 88 -15.46 -0.40 2.44
CA PRO A 88 -16.33 0.63 1.89
C PRO A 88 -16.32 0.68 0.35
N TYR A 89 -15.32 0.07 -0.30
CA TYR A 89 -15.15 0.12 -1.76
C TYR A 89 -15.57 -1.17 -2.46
N ARG A 90 -16.18 -2.13 -1.74
CA ARG A 90 -16.68 -3.38 -2.35
C ARG A 90 -17.63 -3.19 -3.53
N HIS A 91 -18.47 -2.15 -3.46
CA HIS A 91 -19.44 -1.82 -4.50
C HIS A 91 -18.76 -1.29 -5.77
N LEU A 92 -17.56 -0.71 -5.63
CA LEU A 92 -16.78 -0.25 -6.77
C LEU A 92 -16.26 -1.43 -7.59
N LEU A 93 -16.08 -2.60 -6.97
CA LEU A 93 -15.76 -3.85 -7.65
C LEU A 93 -16.98 -4.64 -8.11
N ALA A 94 -18.05 -4.74 -7.30
CA ALA A 94 -19.24 -5.55 -7.59
C ALA A 94 -19.98 -5.20 -8.90
N SER A 95 -19.78 -4.00 -9.44
CA SER A 95 -20.22 -3.65 -10.80
C SER A 95 -19.51 -4.45 -11.91
N SER A 96 -18.59 -5.36 -11.57
CA SER A 96 -17.85 -6.24 -12.49
C SER A 96 -18.63 -7.46 -12.96
N GLY A 97 -19.76 -7.81 -12.33
CA GLY A 97 -20.61 -8.95 -12.75
C GLY A 97 -21.22 -8.80 -14.15
N GLU A 98 -21.24 -7.57 -14.68
CA GLU A 98 -21.63 -7.27 -16.08
C GLU A 98 -20.41 -6.93 -16.97
N SER A 99 -19.19 -6.95 -16.41
CA SER A 99 -17.95 -6.48 -17.04
C SER A 99 -17.22 -7.52 -17.89
N GLY A 100 -17.97 -8.38 -18.58
CA GLY A 100 -17.45 -9.03 -19.79
C GLY A 100 -17.34 -8.07 -20.98
N SER A 101 -17.88 -6.83 -20.88
CA SER A 101 -18.16 -5.97 -22.04
C SER A 101 -17.34 -4.67 -22.11
N TYR A 102 -16.66 -4.27 -21.02
CA TYR A 102 -15.94 -3.00 -20.96
C TYR A 102 -14.46 -3.26 -21.25
N GLY A 103 -14.04 -3.11 -22.52
CA GLY A 103 -12.65 -3.35 -22.95
C GLY A 103 -11.59 -2.57 -22.15
N PRO A 104 -10.28 -2.82 -22.39
CA PRO A 104 -9.18 -2.35 -21.52
C PRO A 104 -9.20 -0.87 -21.14
N ALA A 105 -9.64 -0.01 -22.06
CA ALA A 105 -9.74 1.44 -21.83
C ALA A 105 -10.79 1.82 -20.75
N ALA A 106 -11.88 1.08 -20.66
CA ALA A 106 -12.92 1.33 -19.66
C ALA A 106 -12.47 0.89 -18.27
N GLU A 107 -11.75 -0.23 -18.16
CA GLU A 107 -11.18 -0.68 -16.89
C GLU A 107 -10.10 0.28 -16.38
N ARG A 108 -9.22 0.78 -17.27
CA ARG A 108 -8.26 1.84 -16.92
C ARG A 108 -8.97 3.06 -16.32
N ARG A 109 -9.97 3.62 -17.01
CA ARG A 109 -10.74 4.78 -16.51
C ARG A 109 -11.40 4.51 -15.15
N ARG A 110 -11.85 3.28 -14.91
CA ARG A 110 -12.45 2.88 -13.64
C ARG A 110 -11.40 2.85 -12.53
N LEU A 111 -10.26 2.21 -12.76
CA LEU A 111 -9.14 2.16 -11.82
C LEU A 111 -8.59 3.56 -11.53
N THR A 112 -8.45 4.45 -12.52
CA THR A 112 -8.10 5.86 -12.31
C THR A 112 -9.05 6.52 -11.31
N ARG A 113 -10.37 6.31 -11.46
CA ARG A 113 -11.37 6.89 -10.56
C ARG A 113 -11.27 6.33 -9.14
N ILE A 114 -11.09 5.03 -9.01
CA ILE A 114 -11.00 4.34 -7.70
C ILE A 114 -9.73 4.80 -6.98
N LEU A 115 -8.57 4.63 -7.61
CA LEU A 115 -7.27 4.93 -7.01
C LEU A 115 -7.08 6.43 -6.79
N GLY A 116 -7.51 7.29 -7.73
CA GLY A 116 -7.48 8.74 -7.55
C GLY A 116 -8.39 9.22 -6.42
N ARG A 117 -9.58 8.62 -6.25
CA ARG A 117 -10.46 8.94 -5.10
C ARG A 117 -9.85 8.51 -3.77
N LEU A 118 -9.28 7.30 -3.73
CA LEU A 118 -8.60 6.78 -2.55
C LEU A 118 -7.40 7.64 -2.15
N TRP A 119 -6.60 8.07 -3.12
CA TRP A 119 -5.51 9.00 -2.88
C TRP A 119 -5.99 10.25 -2.14
N ARG A 120 -7.08 10.88 -2.61
CA ARG A 120 -7.68 12.06 -1.98
C ARG A 120 -8.34 11.78 -0.63
N VAL A 121 -8.64 10.53 -0.30
CA VAL A 121 -9.13 10.12 1.04
C VAL A 121 -7.97 10.04 2.04
N TYR A 122 -6.73 9.89 1.59
CA TYR A 122 -5.56 9.73 2.46
C TYR A 122 -4.59 10.91 2.42
N SER A 123 -4.50 11.66 1.32
CA SER A 123 -3.62 12.81 1.17
C SER A 123 -4.42 14.04 0.77
N ASP A 124 -3.95 15.22 1.17
CA ASP A 124 -4.46 16.52 0.72
C ASP A 124 -3.63 17.14 -0.42
N ALA A 125 -2.55 16.47 -0.83
CA ALA A 125 -1.65 16.90 -1.90
C ALA A 125 -1.28 15.75 -2.83
N GLY A 126 -0.75 16.13 -3.99
CA GLY A 126 -0.43 15.23 -5.09
C GLY A 126 -1.65 14.59 -5.73
N GLU A 127 -1.40 13.85 -6.80
CA GLU A 127 -2.40 13.10 -7.54
C GLU A 127 -1.90 11.69 -7.83
N LEU A 128 -2.85 10.77 -8.01
CA LEU A 128 -2.58 9.43 -8.49
C LEU A 128 -3.33 9.23 -9.80
N ASP A 129 -2.58 8.98 -10.87
CA ASP A 129 -3.11 8.72 -12.20
C ASP A 129 -2.87 7.27 -12.63
N VAL A 130 -3.72 6.78 -13.54
CA VAL A 130 -3.63 5.45 -14.13
C VAL A 130 -3.76 5.54 -15.64
N GLY A 131 -2.66 5.23 -16.33
CA GLY A 131 -2.55 5.11 -17.77
C GLY A 131 -2.19 3.69 -18.21
N GLY A 132 -1.47 3.60 -19.33
CA GLY A 132 -0.99 2.34 -19.91
C GLY A 132 -1.67 1.94 -21.22
N ALA A 133 -1.22 0.82 -21.78
CA ALA A 133 -1.70 0.26 -23.04
C ALA A 133 -2.47 -1.05 -22.80
N ASP A 134 -2.81 -1.78 -23.85
CA ASP A 134 -3.47 -3.07 -23.68
C ASP A 134 -2.52 -4.08 -23.03
N GLY A 135 -3.03 -4.81 -22.03
CA GLY A 135 -2.23 -5.74 -21.23
C GLY A 135 -1.35 -5.09 -20.16
N THR A 136 -1.34 -3.76 -20.02
CA THR A 136 -0.54 -3.05 -19.02
C THR A 136 -1.32 -1.94 -18.33
N PHE A 137 -1.01 -1.69 -17.06
CA PHE A 137 -1.44 -0.50 -16.34
C PHE A 137 -0.21 0.26 -15.90
N GLU A 138 -0.23 1.59 -16.04
CA GLU A 138 0.82 2.43 -15.52
C GLU A 138 0.23 3.34 -14.46
N VAL A 139 0.71 3.23 -13.22
CA VAL A 139 0.22 4.01 -12.10
C VAL A 139 1.29 4.99 -11.70
N GLU A 140 0.92 6.26 -11.59
CA GLU A 140 1.83 7.36 -11.33
C GLU A 140 1.34 8.21 -10.17
N ILE A 141 2.26 8.56 -9.26
CA ILE A 141 2.04 9.56 -8.21
C ILE A 141 2.75 10.84 -8.64
N LEU A 142 1.99 11.93 -8.71
CA LEU A 142 2.41 13.25 -9.19
C LEU A 142 2.27 14.31 -8.08
N ASP A 143 3.05 15.39 -8.18
CA ASP A 143 2.88 16.63 -7.42
C ASP A 143 2.82 16.48 -5.89
N VAL A 144 3.57 15.51 -5.36
CA VAL A 144 3.70 15.30 -3.90
C VAL A 144 4.83 16.16 -3.35
N PRO A 145 4.55 17.19 -2.53
CA PRO A 145 5.57 18.16 -2.11
C PRO A 145 6.59 17.61 -1.10
N ARG A 146 6.28 16.48 -0.44
CA ARG A 146 7.17 15.82 0.52
C ARG A 146 7.07 14.31 0.34
N TRP A 147 8.22 13.64 0.19
CA TRP A 147 8.25 12.22 -0.12
C TRP A 147 8.69 11.36 1.07
N HIS A 148 8.08 10.19 1.20
CA HIS A 148 8.54 9.10 2.04
C HIS A 148 8.19 7.77 1.37
N ARG A 149 9.03 6.74 1.53
CA ARG A 149 8.86 5.44 0.83
C ARG A 149 7.54 4.76 1.15
N SER A 150 7.00 4.98 2.35
CA SER A 150 5.68 4.45 2.73
C SER A 150 4.54 4.98 1.85
N ILE A 151 4.63 6.21 1.32
CA ILE A 151 3.62 6.75 0.40
C ILE A 151 3.64 5.92 -0.88
N GLU A 152 4.83 5.80 -1.46
CA GLU A 152 5.08 5.05 -2.70
C GLU A 152 4.61 3.60 -2.57
N TYR A 153 5.18 2.87 -1.62
CA TYR A 153 4.98 1.42 -1.53
C TYR A 153 3.57 1.06 -1.08
N THR A 154 2.97 1.80 -0.15
CA THR A 154 1.57 1.54 0.24
C THR A 154 0.61 1.85 -0.89
N ALA A 155 0.78 2.96 -1.61
CA ALA A 155 -0.09 3.29 -2.73
C ALA A 155 0.04 2.28 -3.87
N MET A 156 1.26 1.87 -4.21
CA MET A 156 1.50 0.90 -5.28
C MET A 156 1.07 -0.52 -4.90
N GLY A 157 1.25 -0.94 -3.65
CA GLY A 157 0.72 -2.22 -3.15
C GLY A 157 -0.81 -2.26 -3.19
N PHE A 158 -1.46 -1.14 -2.84
CA PHE A 158 -2.91 -1.01 -3.01
C PHE A 158 -3.29 -1.10 -4.50
N ALA A 159 -2.60 -0.35 -5.37
CA ALA A 159 -2.87 -0.33 -6.80
C ALA A 159 -2.72 -1.72 -7.43
N GLN A 160 -1.69 -2.47 -7.03
CA GLN A 160 -1.50 -3.87 -7.44
C GLN A 160 -2.75 -4.69 -7.13
N THR A 161 -3.21 -4.66 -5.87
CA THR A 161 -4.40 -5.42 -5.47
C THR A 161 -5.64 -4.95 -6.22
N ALA A 162 -5.81 -3.64 -6.42
CA ALA A 162 -6.94 -3.12 -7.17
C ALA A 162 -6.97 -3.63 -8.62
N ILE A 163 -5.82 -3.65 -9.30
CA ILE A 163 -5.69 -4.18 -10.66
C ILE A 163 -5.96 -5.69 -10.66
N GLU A 164 -5.32 -6.44 -9.77
CA GLU A 164 -5.46 -7.89 -9.66
C GLU A 164 -6.92 -8.31 -9.42
N THR A 165 -7.61 -7.64 -8.49
CA THR A 165 -9.03 -7.92 -8.21
C THR A 165 -9.93 -7.48 -9.35
N ALA A 166 -9.61 -6.37 -10.04
CA ALA A 166 -10.40 -5.89 -11.17
C ALA A 166 -10.29 -6.81 -12.41
N THR A 167 -9.09 -7.34 -12.69
CA THR A 167 -8.85 -8.14 -13.90
C THR A 167 -8.92 -9.63 -13.65
N GLY A 168 -8.90 -10.09 -12.40
CA GLY A 168 -8.79 -11.50 -12.05
C GLY A 168 -7.48 -12.13 -12.53
N ARG A 169 -6.41 -11.32 -12.65
CA ARG A 169 -5.10 -11.75 -13.17
C ARG A 169 -4.01 -11.26 -12.22
N LYS A 170 -2.97 -12.08 -12.03
CA LYS A 170 -1.74 -11.65 -11.36
C LYS A 170 -1.06 -10.58 -12.18
N VAL A 171 -0.28 -9.72 -11.55
CA VAL A 171 0.51 -8.72 -12.26
C VAL A 171 1.99 -8.83 -11.93
N GLN A 172 2.82 -8.62 -12.96
CA GLN A 172 4.25 -8.35 -12.77
C GLN A 172 4.44 -6.84 -12.61
N VAL A 173 5.27 -6.45 -11.64
CA VAL A 173 5.45 -5.06 -11.26
C VAL A 173 6.83 -4.59 -11.70
N LEU A 174 6.86 -3.54 -12.51
CA LEU A 174 8.09 -2.89 -12.97
C LEU A 174 8.10 -1.43 -12.50
N ARG A 175 9.09 -1.06 -11.69
CA ARG A 175 9.33 0.34 -11.32
C ARG A 175 9.96 1.06 -12.51
N LEU A 176 9.24 2.00 -13.13
CA LEU A 176 9.75 2.80 -14.25
C LEU A 176 10.48 4.07 -13.78
N ARG A 177 10.00 4.64 -12.68
CA ARG A 177 10.57 5.80 -12.00
C ARG A 177 10.19 5.71 -10.54
N GLY A 178 11.08 6.05 -9.62
CA GLY A 178 10.58 6.36 -8.28
C GLY A 178 11.45 7.33 -7.52
N ALA A 179 10.92 7.80 -6.40
CA ALA A 179 11.52 8.95 -5.74
C ALA A 179 12.84 8.63 -5.01
N ALA A 180 13.19 7.35 -4.84
CA ALA A 180 14.53 6.95 -4.42
C ALA A 180 15.64 7.48 -5.35
N GLU A 181 15.30 7.89 -6.57
CA GLU A 181 16.20 8.50 -7.56
C GLU A 181 16.15 10.04 -7.58
N GLY A 182 15.54 10.67 -6.56
CA GLY A 182 15.46 12.14 -6.45
C GLY A 182 14.31 12.76 -7.24
N HIS A 183 13.40 11.95 -7.78
CA HIS A 183 12.21 12.41 -8.46
C HIS A 183 11.07 12.75 -7.50
N VAL A 184 10.39 13.87 -7.72
CA VAL A 184 9.17 14.24 -7.00
C VAL A 184 7.99 13.45 -7.59
N GLY A 185 7.91 12.16 -7.24
CA GLY A 185 6.91 11.24 -7.78
C GLY A 185 7.44 9.83 -8.05
N CYS A 186 6.54 8.94 -8.42
CA CYS A 186 6.89 7.59 -8.86
C CYS A 186 5.96 7.11 -9.96
N ARG A 187 6.46 6.23 -10.82
CA ARG A 187 5.69 5.57 -11.87
C ARG A 187 6.02 4.09 -11.91
N TYR A 188 4.99 3.27 -11.88
CA TYR A 188 5.08 1.82 -11.93
C TYR A 188 4.25 1.30 -13.10
N ARG A 189 4.76 0.27 -13.76
CA ARG A 189 4.00 -0.52 -14.74
C ARG A 189 3.62 -1.85 -14.11
N PHE A 190 2.37 -2.24 -14.33
CA PHE A 190 1.79 -3.52 -13.93
C PHE A 190 1.41 -4.27 -15.20
N GLU A 191 2.11 -5.35 -15.49
CA GLU A 191 1.89 -6.18 -16.67
C GLU A 191 1.01 -7.37 -16.30
N LEU A 192 -0.08 -7.57 -17.04
CA LEU A 192 -1.04 -8.63 -16.73
C LEU A 192 -0.45 -10.01 -17.04
N GLY A 193 -0.26 -10.80 -15.99
CA GLY A 193 0.23 -12.19 -16.03
C GLY A 193 -0.90 -13.21 -16.01
N GLU A 194 -0.67 -14.38 -15.42
CA GLU A 194 -1.65 -15.47 -15.42
C GLU A 194 -2.98 -15.12 -14.73
N LEU A 195 -4.06 -15.82 -15.06
CA LEU A 195 -5.32 -15.72 -14.32
C LEU A 195 -5.08 -16.09 -12.84
N LEU A 196 -5.71 -15.34 -11.94
CA LEU A 196 -5.82 -15.71 -10.54
C LEU A 196 -6.76 -16.91 -10.47
N LEU A 197 -6.19 -18.10 -10.36
CA LEU A 197 -6.93 -19.26 -9.89
C LEU A 197 -7.29 -18.98 -8.42
N ASP A 198 -8.55 -19.24 -8.05
CA ASP A 198 -9.04 -19.16 -6.67
C ASP A 198 -8.30 -20.20 -5.83
N ASP A 199 -7.10 -19.90 -5.35
CA ASP A 199 -6.43 -20.66 -4.28
C ASP A 199 -5.31 -19.82 -3.64
N GLY A 200 -5.48 -19.58 -2.33
CA GLY A 200 -4.62 -18.72 -1.54
C GLY A 200 -3.21 -19.29 -1.33
N ALA A 201 -2.22 -18.69 -1.97
CA ALA A 201 -0.84 -18.57 -1.48
C ALA A 201 -0.08 -17.58 -2.36
N VAL A 202 0.38 -16.47 -1.78
CA VAL A 202 1.33 -15.56 -2.43
C VAL A 202 2.73 -16.10 -2.18
N GLU A 203 3.29 -16.85 -3.13
CA GLU A 203 4.74 -17.05 -3.19
C GLU A 203 5.37 -15.83 -3.90
N LEU A 204 6.12 -15.04 -3.15
CA LEU A 204 7.07 -14.10 -3.72
C LEU A 204 8.28 -14.90 -4.20
N ARG A 205 8.41 -15.13 -5.51
CA ARG A 205 9.66 -15.62 -6.09
C ARG A 205 10.62 -14.44 -6.23
N GLU A 206 11.60 -14.39 -5.34
CA GLU A 206 12.78 -13.56 -5.52
C GLU A 206 13.60 -14.10 -6.70
N HIS A 207 13.81 -13.28 -7.73
CA HIS A 207 14.94 -13.48 -8.63
C HIS A 207 16.21 -13.03 -7.90
N ALA A 208 16.86 -13.99 -7.26
CA ALA A 208 18.24 -13.85 -6.82
C ALA A 208 19.16 -14.25 -7.98
N ASP A 209 19.85 -13.27 -8.53
CA ASP A 209 21.12 -13.52 -9.21
C ASP A 209 22.13 -14.04 -8.18
N SER A 210 22.90 -15.02 -8.65
CA SER A 210 24.16 -15.56 -8.13
C SER A 210 24.87 -14.70 -7.07
N ASP A 211 25.01 -15.24 -5.85
CA ASP A 211 26.32 -15.62 -5.34
C ASP A 211 26.21 -16.39 -4.00
N ALA A 212 26.86 -17.55 -3.99
CA ALA A 212 26.91 -18.46 -2.86
C ALA A 212 27.80 -17.91 -1.74
N VAL A 213 27.22 -17.70 -0.55
CA VAL A 213 27.98 -17.73 0.71
C VAL A 213 27.18 -18.45 1.78
N THR A 214 27.60 -19.68 2.04
CA THR A 214 27.14 -20.57 3.13
C THR A 214 27.31 -19.88 4.49
N ARG A 215 26.25 -19.86 5.32
CA ARG A 215 26.37 -19.60 6.77
C ARG A 215 25.69 -20.71 7.59
N PRO A 216 26.29 -21.13 8.72
CA PRO A 216 25.87 -22.29 9.48
C PRO A 216 24.71 -22.01 10.44
N ALA A 217 23.96 -23.07 10.72
CA ALA A 217 22.85 -23.10 11.68
C ALA A 217 23.29 -22.67 13.08
N ARG A 218 22.51 -21.77 13.71
CA ARG A 218 22.63 -21.44 15.14
C ARG A 218 21.55 -22.17 15.92
N ILE A 219 22.04 -22.95 16.89
CA ILE A 219 21.31 -23.64 17.95
C ILE A 219 20.72 -22.60 18.91
N LEU A 220 19.45 -22.74 19.27
CA LEU A 220 18.79 -22.02 20.36
C LEU A 220 19.22 -22.62 21.72
N PRO A 221 19.50 -21.82 22.77
CA PRO A 221 19.49 -22.32 24.13
C PRO A 221 18.09 -22.19 24.76
N ARG A 222 17.84 -23.09 25.73
CA ARG A 222 16.64 -23.24 26.56
C ARG A 222 16.38 -22.06 27.48
#